data_AF-A0A495W6U6-F1
#
_entry.id   AF-A0A495W6U6-F1
#
_cell.length_a   1.000
_cell.length_b   1.000
_cell.length_c   1.000
_cell.angle_alpha   90.00
_cell.angle_beta   90.00
_cell.angle_gamma   90.00
#
_symmetry.space_group_name_H-M   'P 1'
#
loop_
_entity.id
_entity.type
_entity.pdbx_description
1 polymer ?
#
loop_
_entity_poly.entity_id
_entity_poly.type
_entity_poly.pdbx_seq_one_letter_code
_entity_poly.pdbx_strand_id
1 'polypeptide(L)'
;MSEFVVDPGFADRLRRRFGPEVRDWVRAAPALVERLAAEWGLTPGAAFADGSTSLAVACVTGSGVDAVLKLSPQADVIAEQDRVLRAFQPGGRVPAVFRSAPERGAVLLERLPGAPVTAPSARELADVLSGLHGAVAAPRDVVDRELGHGVEQFLVRTEARLGSAGVAGVVLPEDFARARRLRDRLVAGRVETVLLHGDLHYGNLLDCGPARGLVAIDPKSCVGEPCFDAVDWVLDGSAPAAGRIDDLVALTAFDGERLADWCRVAAPVLAVAAAARGRDAGALLEFGRS
;
A
#
# COMPACT_ATOMS: atom_id res chain seq x y z
N MET A 1 16.18 31.74 -4.54
CA MET A 1 15.63 30.42 -4.19
C MET A 1 14.13 30.51 -4.43
N SER A 2 13.55 29.61 -5.23
CA SER A 2 12.10 29.56 -5.38
C SER A 2 11.51 29.08 -4.06
N GLU A 3 10.52 29.78 -3.54
CA GLU A 3 9.73 29.34 -2.38
C GLU A 3 9.05 28.00 -2.75
N PHE A 4 9.14 27.00 -1.87
CA PHE A 4 8.45 25.74 -2.07
C PHE A 4 6.97 25.92 -1.75
N VAL A 5 6.09 25.57 -2.68
CA VAL A 5 4.64 25.74 -2.52
C VAL A 5 3.95 24.39 -2.60
N VAL A 6 3.07 24.12 -1.64
CA VAL A 6 2.19 22.94 -1.64
C VAL A 6 0.91 23.28 -2.41
N ASP A 7 0.47 22.38 -3.28
CA ASP A 7 -0.77 22.52 -4.05
C ASP A 7 -1.99 22.76 -3.14
N PRO A 8 -2.86 23.75 -3.42
CA PRO A 8 -4.05 24.01 -2.60
C PRO A 8 -5.02 22.83 -2.51
N GLY A 9 -5.14 22.02 -3.56
CA GLY A 9 -6.00 20.83 -3.58
C GLY A 9 -5.52 19.69 -2.68
N PHE A 10 -4.24 19.70 -2.29
CA PHE A 10 -3.66 18.73 -1.36
C PHE A 10 -4.27 18.82 0.05
N ALA A 11 -4.54 20.05 0.53
CA ALA A 11 -5.14 20.26 1.85
C ALA A 11 -6.53 19.62 1.97
N ASP A 12 -7.35 19.71 0.91
CA ASP A 12 -8.69 19.13 0.91
C ASP A 12 -8.66 17.59 0.83
N ARG A 13 -7.64 17.00 0.22
CA ARG A 13 -7.43 15.54 0.24
C ARG A 13 -7.10 15.06 1.65
N LEU A 14 -6.13 15.69 2.31
CA LEU A 14 -5.73 15.36 3.67
C LEU A 14 -6.86 15.57 4.68
N ARG A 15 -7.68 16.61 4.51
CA ARG A 15 -8.81 16.91 5.40
C ARG A 15 -9.78 15.74 5.53
N ARG A 16 -10.02 14.98 4.45
CA ARG A 16 -10.89 13.80 4.48
C ARG A 16 -10.35 12.68 5.39
N ARG A 17 -9.04 12.62 5.58
CA ARG A 17 -8.36 11.59 6.38
C ARG A 17 -8.05 12.03 7.80
N PHE A 18 -7.73 13.31 7.99
CA PHE A 18 -7.15 13.87 9.21
C PHE A 18 -8.02 14.90 9.93
N GLY A 19 -9.16 15.28 9.36
CA GLY A 19 -10.00 16.34 9.93
C GLY A 19 -9.54 17.75 9.51
N PRO A 20 -10.29 18.79 9.90
CA PRO A 20 -9.99 20.18 9.54
C PRO A 20 -8.65 20.69 10.08
N GLU A 21 -8.15 20.14 11.18
CA GLU A 21 -6.92 20.55 11.86
C GLU A 21 -5.66 20.36 11.00
N VAL A 22 -5.72 19.46 10.01
CA VAL A 22 -4.60 19.22 9.08
C VAL A 22 -4.22 20.44 8.25
N ARG A 23 -5.13 21.41 8.10
CA ARG A 23 -4.85 22.66 7.37
C ARG A 23 -3.69 23.43 8.00
N ASP A 24 -3.54 23.38 9.30
CA ASP A 24 -2.47 24.07 10.02
C ASP A 24 -1.13 23.40 9.73
N TRP A 25 -1.14 22.06 9.72
CA TRP A 25 0.02 21.28 9.31
C TRP A 25 0.42 21.55 7.86
N VAL A 26 -0.55 21.57 6.92
CA VAL A 26 -0.26 21.88 5.51
C VAL A 26 0.34 23.28 5.35
N ARG A 27 -0.17 24.28 6.09
CA ARG A 27 0.40 25.64 6.10
C ARG A 27 1.83 25.68 6.64
N ALA A 28 2.16 24.82 7.61
CA ALA A 28 3.50 24.72 8.18
C ALA A 28 4.47 23.84 7.37
N ALA A 29 3.97 23.01 6.44
CA ALA A 29 4.75 22.02 5.71
C ALA A 29 5.88 22.63 4.87
N PRO A 30 5.69 23.75 4.12
CA PRO A 30 6.79 24.38 3.37
C PRO A 30 8.00 24.74 4.23
N ALA A 31 7.77 25.37 5.38
CA ALA A 31 8.84 25.73 6.29
C ALA A 31 9.54 24.49 6.89
N LEU A 32 8.82 23.38 7.06
CA LEU A 32 9.41 22.11 7.49
C LEU A 32 10.29 21.50 6.39
N VAL A 33 9.85 21.54 5.12
CA VAL A 33 10.65 21.11 3.96
C VAL A 33 11.95 21.91 3.90
N GLU A 34 11.89 23.24 4.02
CA GLU A 34 13.08 24.10 3.98
C GLU A 34 14.07 23.80 5.10
N ARG A 35 13.58 23.60 6.34
CA ARG A 35 14.42 23.24 7.49
C ARG A 35 15.11 21.89 7.28
N LEU A 36 14.36 20.87 6.87
CA LEU A 36 14.92 19.53 6.62
C LEU A 36 15.87 19.54 5.44
N ALA A 37 15.59 20.34 4.40
CA ALA A 37 16.47 20.49 3.26
C ALA A 37 17.80 21.12 3.64
N ALA A 38 17.79 22.17 4.46
CA ALA A 38 19.01 22.79 4.97
C ALA A 38 19.82 21.81 5.84
N GLU A 39 19.16 21.09 6.76
CA GLU A 39 19.80 20.13 7.67
C GLU A 39 20.38 18.91 6.93
N TRP A 40 19.65 18.39 5.94
CA TRP A 40 20.02 17.17 5.23
C TRP A 40 20.80 17.43 3.94
N GLY A 41 21.05 18.69 3.60
CA GLY A 41 21.74 19.08 2.38
C GLY A 41 20.96 18.68 1.13
N LEU A 42 19.67 19.01 1.08
CA LEU A 42 18.78 18.71 -0.04
C LEU A 42 18.46 19.98 -0.83
N THR A 43 18.25 19.81 -2.13
CA THR A 43 17.59 20.79 -2.99
C THR A 43 16.16 20.31 -3.25
N PRO A 44 15.13 20.91 -2.65
CA PRO A 44 13.74 20.55 -2.91
C PRO A 44 13.32 20.94 -4.33
N GLY A 45 12.57 20.05 -4.97
CA GLY A 45 11.89 20.27 -6.24
C GLY A 45 10.38 20.33 -6.04
N ALA A 46 9.64 19.87 -7.04
CA ALA A 46 8.17 19.86 -6.99
C ALA A 46 7.64 18.84 -5.95
N ALA A 47 6.53 19.19 -5.32
CA ALA A 47 5.69 18.22 -4.64
C ALA A 47 5.04 17.29 -5.66
N PHE A 48 4.93 16.01 -5.34
CA PHE A 48 4.10 15.10 -6.12
C PHE A 48 2.63 15.46 -5.91
N ALA A 49 1.87 15.51 -7.02
CA ALA A 49 0.44 15.80 -6.97
C ALA A 49 -0.35 14.67 -6.31
N ASP A 50 0.18 13.45 -6.37
CA ASP A 50 -0.48 12.23 -5.93
C ASP A 50 -0.11 11.90 -4.48
N GLY A 51 -1.13 11.53 -3.69
CA GLY A 51 -0.98 11.21 -2.28
C GLY A 51 -2.20 11.62 -1.46
N SER A 52 -2.62 10.74 -0.57
CA SER A 52 -3.78 10.98 0.32
C SER A 52 -3.43 10.96 1.81
N THR A 53 -2.19 10.60 2.15
CA THR A 53 -1.72 10.30 3.52
C THR A 53 -0.44 11.03 3.90
N SER A 54 0.32 11.53 2.94
CA SER A 54 1.60 12.22 3.15
C SER A 54 1.88 13.25 2.05
N LEU A 55 2.68 14.27 2.37
CA LEU A 55 3.28 15.15 1.37
C LEU A 55 4.58 14.49 0.89
N ALA A 56 4.69 14.22 -0.40
CA ALA A 56 5.91 13.74 -1.02
C ALA A 56 6.54 14.85 -1.85
N VAL A 57 7.84 15.09 -1.66
CA VAL A 57 8.59 16.16 -2.33
C VAL A 57 9.79 15.56 -3.02
N ALA A 58 9.95 15.82 -4.32
CA ALA A 58 11.18 15.45 -5.02
C ALA A 58 12.35 16.25 -4.44
N CYS A 59 13.49 15.61 -4.24
CA CYS A 59 14.69 16.26 -3.72
C CYS A 59 15.92 15.77 -4.47
N VAL A 60 16.95 16.60 -4.54
CA VAL A 60 18.31 16.20 -4.94
C VAL A 60 19.23 16.37 -3.74
N THR A 61 19.94 15.32 -3.35
CA THR A 61 20.92 15.38 -2.25
C THR A 61 22.15 16.21 -2.65
N GLY A 62 22.94 16.65 -1.67
CA GLY A 62 24.19 17.39 -1.92
C GLY A 62 25.22 16.63 -2.75
N SER A 63 25.10 15.30 -2.84
CA SER A 63 25.90 14.44 -3.71
C SER A 63 25.28 14.20 -5.10
N GLY A 64 24.19 14.89 -5.45
CA GLY A 64 23.53 14.77 -6.75
C GLY A 64 22.62 13.55 -6.92
N VAL A 65 22.32 12.81 -5.84
CA VAL A 65 21.41 11.65 -5.88
C VAL A 65 19.97 12.11 -5.73
N ASP A 66 19.09 11.62 -6.60
CA ASP A 66 17.65 11.83 -6.54
C ASP A 66 17.02 11.13 -5.32
N ALA A 67 16.13 11.84 -4.63
CA ALA A 67 15.45 11.38 -3.42
C ALA A 67 13.99 11.87 -3.37
N VAL A 68 13.21 11.28 -2.47
CA VAL A 68 11.85 11.73 -2.14
C VAL A 68 11.77 11.97 -0.64
N LEU A 69 11.50 13.22 -0.25
CA LEU A 69 11.17 13.58 1.12
C LEU A 69 9.67 13.37 1.35
N LYS A 70 9.31 12.41 2.20
CA LYS A 70 7.94 12.20 2.66
C LYS A 70 7.72 12.83 4.03
N LEU A 71 6.63 13.59 4.16
CA LEU A 71 6.17 14.22 5.39
C LEU A 71 4.74 13.82 5.74
N SER A 72 4.46 13.56 7.01
CA SER A 72 3.11 13.24 7.51
C SER A 72 2.79 14.01 8.80
N PRO A 73 1.53 14.41 9.04
CA PRO A 73 1.10 14.90 10.34
C PRO A 73 1.11 13.79 11.42
N GLN A 74 1.18 12.52 11.01
CA GLN A 74 1.22 11.36 11.90
C GLN A 74 2.66 10.82 12.00
N ALA A 75 3.37 11.22 13.06
CA ALA A 75 4.75 10.81 13.33
C ALA A 75 4.91 9.29 13.50
N ASP A 76 3.92 8.64 14.12
CA ASP A 76 3.83 7.19 14.30
C ASP A 76 3.79 6.44 12.96
N VAL A 77 3.06 6.96 11.97
CA VAL A 77 3.00 6.38 10.61
C VAL A 77 4.38 6.44 9.94
N ILE A 78 5.13 7.52 10.14
CA ILE A 78 6.48 7.65 9.57
C ILE A 78 7.48 6.74 10.30
N ALA A 79 7.36 6.63 11.62
CA ALA A 79 8.19 5.70 12.41
C ALA A 79 7.97 4.24 11.99
N GLU A 80 6.71 3.84 11.78
CA GLU A 80 6.37 2.51 11.27
C GLU A 80 6.93 2.32 9.84
N GLN A 81 6.70 3.29 8.95
CA GLN A 81 7.19 3.21 7.56
C GLN A 81 8.73 3.12 7.49
N ASP A 82 9.47 3.91 8.26
CA ASP A 82 10.93 3.84 8.34
C ASP A 82 11.40 2.45 8.78
N ARG A 83 10.83 1.91 9.87
CA ARG A 83 11.16 0.58 10.39
C ARG A 83 10.86 -0.52 9.37
N VAL A 84 9.67 -0.49 8.76
CA VAL A 84 9.21 -1.50 7.80
C VAL A 84 10.05 -1.48 6.53
N LEU A 85 10.31 -0.30 5.95
CA LEU A 85 11.13 -0.19 4.75
C LEU A 85 12.54 -0.73 5.00
N ARG A 86 13.15 -0.39 6.14
CA ARG A 86 14.45 -0.94 6.53
C ARG A 86 14.42 -2.46 6.69
N ALA A 87 13.36 -3.00 7.28
CA ALA A 87 13.21 -4.45 7.41
C ALA A 87 13.11 -5.16 6.04
N PHE A 88 12.47 -4.53 5.05
CA PHE A 88 12.38 -5.07 3.69
C PHE A 88 13.63 -4.84 2.82
N GLN A 89 14.55 -3.93 3.19
CA GLN A 89 15.73 -3.60 2.37
C GLN A 89 16.56 -4.81 1.91
N PRO A 90 16.82 -5.85 2.74
CA PRO A 90 17.55 -7.04 2.31
C PRO A 90 16.92 -7.76 1.12
N GLY A 91 15.61 -7.64 0.93
CA GLY A 91 14.87 -8.22 -0.19
C GLY A 91 15.07 -7.49 -1.52
N GLY A 92 15.59 -6.26 -1.51
CA GLY A 92 15.83 -5.46 -2.73
C GLY A 92 14.57 -4.98 -3.46
N ARG A 93 13.37 -5.21 -2.89
CA ARG A 93 12.05 -4.91 -3.49
C ARG A 93 11.36 -3.67 -2.93
N VAL A 94 12.10 -2.82 -2.20
CA VAL A 94 11.62 -1.54 -1.66
C VAL A 94 12.63 -0.41 -1.96
N PRO A 95 12.22 0.87 -1.92
CA PRO A 95 13.16 1.99 -1.97
C PRO A 95 14.09 1.98 -0.75
N ALA A 96 15.34 2.40 -0.93
CA ALA A 96 16.24 2.58 0.19
C ALA A 96 15.81 3.76 1.08
N VAL A 97 16.02 3.64 2.40
CA VAL A 97 15.84 4.76 3.32
C VAL A 97 17.19 5.45 3.54
N PHE A 98 17.33 6.68 3.04
CA PHE A 98 18.55 7.46 3.19
C PHE A 98 18.66 8.11 4.57
N ARG A 99 17.57 8.71 5.07
CA ARG A 99 17.49 9.36 6.40
C ARG A 99 16.07 9.31 6.92
N SER A 100 15.90 9.44 8.24
CA SER A 100 14.61 9.59 8.88
C SER A 100 14.69 10.55 10.07
N ALA A 101 13.56 11.20 10.34
CA ALA A 101 13.29 11.96 11.55
C ALA A 101 11.82 11.74 11.92
N PRO A 102 11.48 10.54 12.46
CA PRO A 102 10.09 10.18 12.74
C PRO A 102 9.40 11.13 13.72
N GLU A 103 10.15 11.70 14.68
CA GLU A 103 9.66 12.70 15.63
C GLU A 103 9.19 14.00 14.96
N ARG A 104 9.65 14.26 13.74
CA ARG A 104 9.24 15.38 12.87
C ARG A 104 8.29 14.92 11.75
N GLY A 105 7.89 13.65 11.77
CA GLY A 105 7.06 13.05 10.73
C GLY A 105 7.74 13.05 9.36
N ALA A 106 9.06 12.85 9.30
CA ALA A 106 9.84 12.92 8.06
C ALA A 106 10.65 11.65 7.75
N VAL A 107 10.67 11.24 6.48
CA VAL A 107 11.57 10.20 5.96
C VAL A 107 12.06 10.59 4.57
N LEU A 108 13.37 10.38 4.32
CA LEU A 108 14.01 10.59 3.03
C LEU A 108 14.29 9.24 2.38
N LEU A 109 13.67 9.02 1.22
CA LEU A 109 13.72 7.78 0.48
C LEU A 109 14.49 7.95 -0.82
N GLU A 110 15.02 6.85 -1.33
CA GLU A 110 15.44 6.71 -2.71
C GLU A 110 14.29 7.10 -3.65
N ARG A 111 14.60 7.92 -4.67
CA ARG A 111 13.65 8.16 -5.76
C ARG A 111 13.78 7.05 -6.79
N LEU A 112 12.69 6.33 -6.97
CA LEU A 112 12.59 5.30 -8.01
C LEU A 112 12.26 5.98 -9.36
N PRO A 113 12.91 5.58 -10.46
CA PRO A 113 12.70 6.18 -11.78
C PRO A 113 11.41 5.69 -12.46
N GLY A 114 10.83 4.60 -11.95
CA GLY A 114 9.69 3.91 -12.55
C GLY A 114 8.35 4.59 -12.35
N ALA A 115 7.44 4.35 -13.29
CA ALA A 115 6.02 4.64 -13.13
C ALA A 115 5.28 3.42 -12.55
N PRO A 116 4.08 3.62 -11.95
CA PRO A 116 3.24 2.51 -11.55
C PRO A 116 2.91 1.60 -12.73
N VAL A 117 3.00 0.30 -12.51
CA VAL A 117 2.61 -0.70 -13.51
C VAL A 117 1.08 -0.74 -13.67
N THR A 118 0.62 -1.26 -14.82
CA THR A 118 -0.82 -1.43 -15.09
C THR A 118 -1.24 -2.89 -15.21
N ALA A 119 -0.31 -3.79 -15.56
CA ALA A 119 -0.57 -5.21 -15.71
C ALA A 119 0.74 -6.02 -15.55
N PRO A 120 1.31 -6.09 -14.34
CA PRO A 120 2.50 -6.89 -14.08
C PRO A 120 2.21 -8.39 -14.29
N SER A 121 3.19 -9.12 -14.81
CA SER A 121 3.10 -10.58 -14.98
C SER A 121 3.15 -11.32 -13.64
N ALA A 122 2.73 -12.59 -13.65
CA ALA A 122 2.79 -13.44 -12.45
C ALA A 122 4.24 -13.64 -11.98
N ARG A 123 5.20 -13.71 -12.92
CA ARG A 123 6.63 -13.83 -12.64
C ARG A 123 7.17 -12.60 -11.91
N GLU A 124 6.86 -11.41 -12.41
CA GLU A 124 7.29 -10.16 -11.79
C GLU A 124 6.70 -9.99 -10.40
N LEU A 125 5.44 -10.36 -10.18
CA LEU A 125 4.86 -10.35 -8.84
C LEU A 125 5.51 -11.39 -7.93
N ALA A 126 5.71 -12.64 -8.38
CA ALA A 126 6.36 -13.68 -7.60
C ALA A 126 7.79 -13.26 -7.16
N ASP A 127 8.50 -12.52 -8.01
CA ASP A 127 9.81 -11.93 -7.69
C ASP A 127 9.74 -10.87 -6.59
N VAL A 128 8.70 -10.04 -6.59
CA VAL A 128 8.45 -9.06 -5.52
C VAL A 128 8.09 -9.78 -4.22
N LEU A 129 7.14 -10.71 -4.27
CA LEU A 129 6.68 -11.47 -3.10
C LEU A 129 7.84 -12.23 -2.44
N SER A 130 8.66 -12.92 -3.23
CA SER A 130 9.84 -13.63 -2.72
C SER A 130 10.82 -12.69 -2.01
N GLY A 131 11.11 -11.54 -2.60
CA GLY A 131 12.00 -10.55 -1.98
C GLY A 131 11.42 -9.94 -0.70
N LEU A 132 10.12 -9.63 -0.66
CA LEU A 132 9.49 -9.05 0.53
C LEU A 132 9.35 -10.07 1.66
N HIS A 133 8.76 -11.23 1.37
CA HIS A 133 8.45 -12.26 2.37
C HIS A 133 9.70 -12.96 2.89
N GLY A 134 10.76 -13.05 2.09
CA GLY A 134 12.06 -13.60 2.48
C GLY A 134 12.98 -12.62 3.22
N ALA A 135 12.66 -11.32 3.26
CA ALA A 135 13.55 -10.31 3.86
C ALA A 135 13.59 -10.35 5.39
N VAL A 136 12.54 -10.85 6.05
CA VAL A 136 12.34 -10.72 7.50
C VAL A 136 12.05 -12.08 8.14
N ALA A 137 13.01 -12.60 8.89
CA ALA A 137 12.86 -13.89 9.59
C ALA A 137 11.89 -13.84 10.79
N ALA A 138 11.77 -12.69 11.45
CA ALA A 138 10.91 -12.49 12.61
C ALA A 138 9.95 -11.29 12.40
N PRO A 139 8.84 -11.46 11.67
CA PRO A 139 7.92 -10.36 11.33
C PRO A 139 7.38 -9.57 12.53
N ARG A 140 7.20 -10.26 13.67
CA ARG A 140 6.67 -9.70 14.91
C ARG A 140 7.62 -8.73 15.60
N ASP A 141 8.91 -8.77 15.28
CA ASP A 141 9.89 -7.79 15.77
C ASP A 141 9.76 -6.45 15.03
N VAL A 142 9.05 -6.43 13.89
CA VAL A 142 8.88 -5.24 13.04
C VAL A 142 7.54 -4.56 13.29
N VAL A 143 6.44 -5.33 13.28
CA VAL A 143 5.08 -4.83 13.53
C VAL A 143 4.26 -5.81 14.37
N ASP A 144 3.41 -5.27 15.24
CA ASP A 144 2.51 -6.05 16.10
C ASP A 144 1.13 -6.29 15.48
N ARG A 145 0.83 -5.61 14.37
CA ARG A 145 -0.50 -5.65 13.75
C ARG A 145 -0.71 -6.98 13.03
N GLU A 146 -1.77 -7.69 13.38
CA GLU A 146 -2.20 -8.90 12.68
C GLU A 146 -3.07 -8.59 11.45
N LEU A 147 -2.88 -9.35 10.38
CA LEU A 147 -3.67 -9.29 9.15
C LEU A 147 -5.17 -9.38 9.44
N GLY A 148 -5.57 -10.31 10.29
CA GLY A 148 -6.97 -10.50 10.66
C GLY A 148 -7.63 -9.23 11.19
N HIS A 149 -6.92 -8.46 12.03
CA HIS A 149 -7.43 -7.20 12.56
C HIS A 149 -7.48 -6.11 11.48
N GLY A 150 -6.45 -6.00 10.65
CA GLY A 150 -6.40 -5.05 9.53
C GLY A 150 -7.56 -5.25 8.56
N VAL A 151 -7.79 -6.49 8.13
CA VAL A 151 -8.88 -6.85 7.20
C VAL A 151 -10.26 -6.53 7.78
N GLU A 152 -10.51 -6.81 9.06
CA GLU A 152 -11.78 -6.42 9.71
C GLU A 152 -12.01 -4.92 9.68
N GLN A 153 -10.98 -4.13 9.99
CA GLN A 153 -11.10 -2.68 9.92
C GLN A 153 -11.41 -2.22 8.48
N PHE A 154 -10.85 -2.85 7.46
CA PHE A 154 -11.18 -2.55 6.07
C PHE A 154 -12.63 -2.92 5.73
N LEU A 155 -13.09 -4.12 6.12
CA LEU A 155 -14.47 -4.56 5.91
C LEU A 155 -15.47 -3.60 6.57
N VAL A 156 -15.31 -3.31 7.87
CA VAL A 156 -16.21 -2.42 8.63
C VAL A 156 -16.26 -1.02 8.03
N ARG A 157 -15.09 -0.41 7.74
CA ARG A 157 -15.04 0.95 7.17
C ARG A 157 -15.68 1.03 5.78
N THR A 158 -15.62 -0.06 5.01
CA THR A 158 -16.15 -0.07 3.64
C THR A 158 -17.65 -0.34 3.64
N GLU A 159 -18.11 -1.28 4.47
CA GLU A 159 -19.54 -1.55 4.69
C GLU A 159 -20.29 -0.30 5.17
N ALA A 160 -19.70 0.45 6.11
CA ALA A 160 -20.28 1.71 6.60
C ALA A 160 -20.45 2.79 5.52
N ARG A 161 -19.76 2.67 4.38
CA ARG A 161 -19.80 3.64 3.27
C ARG A 161 -20.73 3.23 2.13
N LEU A 162 -21.37 2.06 2.19
CA LEU A 162 -22.24 1.54 1.13
C LEU A 162 -23.31 2.56 0.70
N GLY A 163 -23.99 3.18 1.66
CA GLY A 163 -25.04 4.17 1.39
C GLY A 163 -24.52 5.43 0.69
N SER A 164 -23.32 5.89 1.06
CA SER A 164 -22.70 7.09 0.47
C SER A 164 -22.00 6.86 -0.86
N ALA A 165 -21.66 5.61 -1.19
CA ALA A 165 -20.91 5.26 -2.40
C ALA A 165 -21.80 5.13 -3.64
N GLY A 166 -23.13 5.22 -3.51
CA GLY A 166 -24.06 5.03 -4.63
C GLY A 166 -24.12 3.58 -5.15
N VAL A 167 -23.58 2.64 -4.38
CA VAL A 167 -23.48 1.20 -4.72
C VAL A 167 -24.48 0.34 -3.95
N ALA A 168 -25.36 0.99 -3.18
CA ALA A 168 -26.39 0.33 -2.39
C ALA A 168 -27.30 -0.48 -3.34
N GLY A 169 -27.36 -1.80 -3.12
CA GLY A 169 -28.12 -2.74 -3.95
C GLY A 169 -27.27 -3.54 -4.96
N VAL A 170 -26.01 -3.13 -5.21
CA VAL A 170 -25.04 -3.92 -6.00
C VAL A 170 -24.19 -4.78 -5.07
N VAL A 171 -23.56 -4.14 -4.08
CA VAL A 171 -22.85 -4.81 -2.98
C VAL A 171 -23.78 -4.86 -1.77
N LEU A 172 -23.98 -6.05 -1.21
CA LEU A 172 -24.95 -6.29 -0.15
C LEU A 172 -24.24 -6.47 1.22
N PRO A 173 -24.88 -6.11 2.35
CA PRO A 173 -24.36 -6.43 3.69
C PRO A 173 -24.02 -7.92 3.86
N GLU A 174 -24.75 -8.81 3.20
CA GLU A 174 -24.50 -10.25 3.19
C GLU A 174 -23.14 -10.62 2.58
N ASP A 175 -22.63 -9.84 1.61
CA ASP A 175 -21.31 -10.05 1.02
C ASP A 175 -20.21 -9.78 2.07
N PHE A 176 -20.36 -8.73 2.89
CA PHE A 176 -19.45 -8.43 4.00
C PHE A 176 -19.56 -9.48 5.11
N ALA A 177 -20.78 -9.91 5.45
CA ALA A 177 -20.98 -10.97 6.44
C ALA A 177 -20.33 -12.30 6.01
N ARG A 178 -20.40 -12.64 4.73
CA ARG A 178 -19.69 -13.79 4.14
C ARG A 178 -18.19 -13.61 4.24
N ALA A 179 -17.66 -12.47 3.81
CA ALA A 179 -16.23 -12.15 3.89
C ALA A 179 -15.70 -12.25 5.33
N ARG A 180 -16.42 -11.72 6.32
CA ARG A 180 -16.05 -11.85 7.75
C ARG A 180 -15.97 -13.31 8.20
N ARG A 181 -16.99 -14.12 7.91
CA ARG A 181 -16.98 -15.56 8.26
C ARG A 181 -15.81 -16.31 7.60
N LEU A 182 -15.48 -15.97 6.35
CA LEU A 182 -14.36 -16.59 5.66
C LEU A 182 -13.02 -16.13 6.25
N ARG A 183 -12.86 -14.84 6.51
CA ARG A 183 -11.70 -14.29 7.23
C ARG A 183 -11.51 -15.01 8.55
N ASP A 184 -12.55 -15.14 9.38
CA ASP A 184 -12.48 -15.79 10.69
C ASP A 184 -11.96 -17.25 10.58
N ARG A 185 -12.38 -17.98 9.54
CA ARG A 185 -11.87 -19.33 9.25
C ARG A 185 -10.41 -19.32 8.83
N LEU A 186 -10.01 -18.41 7.93
CA LEU A 186 -8.63 -18.31 7.45
C LEU A 186 -7.66 -17.99 8.58
N VAL A 187 -7.99 -17.01 9.43
CA VAL A 187 -7.13 -16.58 10.55
C VAL A 187 -7.08 -17.60 11.69
N ALA A 188 -8.10 -18.46 11.83
CA ALA A 188 -8.07 -19.58 12.77
C ALA A 188 -7.16 -20.72 12.28
N GLY A 189 -6.89 -20.80 10.98
CA GLY A 189 -5.96 -21.75 10.40
C GLY A 189 -4.51 -21.44 10.80
N ARG A 190 -3.75 -22.47 11.19
CA ARG A 190 -2.32 -22.33 11.46
C ARG A 190 -1.55 -22.35 10.15
N VAL A 191 -0.96 -21.23 9.79
CA VAL A 191 -0.09 -21.06 8.63
C VAL A 191 1.18 -20.33 9.03
N GLU A 192 2.23 -20.49 8.24
CA GLU A 192 3.41 -19.64 8.38
C GLU A 192 3.04 -18.20 8.04
N THR A 193 3.49 -17.27 8.88
CA THR A 193 3.20 -15.84 8.72
C THR A 193 4.47 -15.09 8.37
N VAL A 194 4.34 -14.13 7.47
CA VAL A 194 5.43 -13.26 7.00
C VAL A 194 5.12 -11.81 7.33
N LEU A 195 6.12 -10.92 7.16
CA LEU A 195 5.86 -9.49 7.12
C LEU A 195 5.27 -9.16 5.75
N LEU A 196 3.99 -8.79 5.73
CA LEU A 196 3.29 -8.42 4.51
C LEU A 196 3.58 -6.97 4.12
N HIS A 197 3.54 -6.69 2.82
CA HIS A 197 3.42 -5.31 2.34
C HIS A 197 2.08 -4.71 2.79
N GLY A 198 1.00 -5.49 2.68
CA GLY A 198 -0.34 -5.17 3.19
C GLY A 198 -1.16 -4.20 2.33
N ASP A 199 -0.61 -3.71 1.22
CA ASP A 199 -1.26 -2.78 0.26
C ASP A 199 -0.67 -2.94 -1.15
N LEU A 200 -0.39 -4.17 -1.59
CA LEU A 200 0.41 -4.48 -2.78
C LEU A 200 -0.41 -4.45 -4.10
N HIS A 201 -1.13 -3.37 -4.34
CA HIS A 201 -1.84 -3.14 -5.61
C HIS A 201 -0.90 -2.57 -6.69
N TYR A 202 -1.30 -2.59 -7.97
CA TYR A 202 -0.46 -2.12 -9.09
C TYR A 202 0.06 -0.69 -8.94
N GLY A 203 -0.76 0.21 -8.37
CA GLY A 203 -0.37 1.58 -8.07
C GLY A 203 0.86 1.73 -7.14
N ASN A 204 1.17 0.68 -6.37
CA ASN A 204 2.29 0.62 -5.44
C ASN A 204 3.46 -0.22 -5.96
N LEU A 205 3.42 -0.66 -7.22
CA LEU A 205 4.49 -1.40 -7.88
C LEU A 205 5.08 -0.51 -9.00
N LEU A 206 6.34 -0.11 -8.85
CA LEU A 206 7.03 0.72 -9.84
C LEU A 206 8.00 -0.12 -10.67
N ASP A 207 7.96 0.04 -12.00
CA ASP A 207 8.91 -0.60 -12.90
C ASP A 207 10.27 0.11 -12.88
N CYS A 208 11.26 -0.49 -12.23
CA CYS A 208 12.61 0.06 -12.13
C CYS A 208 13.58 -0.55 -13.17
N GLY A 209 13.04 -1.07 -14.28
CA GLY A 209 13.80 -1.61 -15.39
C GLY A 209 14.38 -3.00 -15.14
N PRO A 210 14.99 -3.64 -16.15
CA PRO A 210 15.32 -5.06 -16.13
C PRO A 210 16.36 -5.47 -15.07
N ALA A 211 17.20 -4.53 -14.63
CA ALA A 211 18.23 -4.82 -13.62
C ALA A 211 17.65 -4.98 -12.20
N ARG A 212 16.58 -4.22 -11.87
CA ARG A 212 15.97 -4.22 -10.53
C ARG A 212 14.59 -4.86 -10.53
N GLY A 213 13.88 -4.87 -11.65
CA GLY A 213 12.50 -5.30 -11.78
C GLY A 213 11.55 -4.38 -11.03
N LEU A 214 10.43 -4.94 -10.56
CA LEU A 214 9.43 -4.20 -9.82
C LEU A 214 9.89 -3.91 -8.39
N VAL A 215 9.56 -2.71 -7.91
CA VAL A 215 9.82 -2.24 -6.55
C VAL A 215 8.52 -1.76 -5.92
N ALA A 216 8.22 -2.27 -4.74
CA ALA A 216 7.04 -1.93 -3.96
C ALA A 216 7.25 -0.64 -3.15
N ILE A 217 6.22 0.19 -3.05
CA ILE A 217 6.21 1.44 -2.29
C ILE A 217 5.00 1.53 -1.35
N ASP A 218 5.15 2.37 -0.32
CA ASP A 218 4.07 2.73 0.62
C ASP A 218 3.43 1.53 1.36
N PRO A 219 4.24 0.69 2.02
CA PRO A 219 3.71 -0.47 2.74
C PRO A 219 2.76 -0.06 3.88
N LYS A 220 1.73 -0.87 4.09
CA LYS A 220 0.80 -0.83 5.24
C LYS A 220 0.89 -2.15 6.01
N SER A 221 2.11 -2.44 6.46
CA SER A 221 2.48 -3.77 6.89
C SER A 221 1.69 -4.31 8.08
N CYS A 222 1.53 -5.62 8.05
CA CYS A 222 1.01 -6.44 9.13
C CYS A 222 1.69 -7.81 9.06
N VAL A 223 1.59 -8.56 10.16
CA VAL A 223 1.96 -9.97 10.19
C VAL A 223 0.78 -10.79 9.70
N GLY A 224 1.00 -11.67 8.74
CA GLY A 224 -0.07 -12.49 8.20
C GLY A 224 0.37 -13.48 7.15
N GLU A 225 -0.62 -14.11 6.54
CA GLU A 225 -0.40 -15.15 5.54
C GLU A 225 0.12 -14.55 4.21
N PRO A 226 1.16 -15.14 3.59
CA PRO A 226 1.76 -14.65 2.35
C PRO A 226 0.79 -14.38 1.20
N CYS A 227 -0.24 -15.23 1.05
CA CYS A 227 -1.24 -15.13 -0.01
C CYS A 227 -1.93 -13.76 -0.07
N PHE A 228 -2.02 -13.04 1.05
CA PHE A 228 -2.73 -11.77 1.10
C PHE A 228 -2.11 -10.70 0.18
N ASP A 229 -0.77 -10.64 0.07
CA ASP A 229 -0.10 -9.66 -0.80
C ASP A 229 -0.34 -9.90 -2.30
N ALA A 230 -0.91 -11.05 -2.69
CA ALA A 230 -1.26 -11.34 -4.08
C ALA A 230 -2.71 -10.99 -4.47
N VAL A 231 -3.57 -10.65 -3.49
CA VAL A 231 -5.02 -10.52 -3.69
C VAL A 231 -5.37 -9.44 -4.73
N ASP A 232 -4.79 -8.24 -4.62
CA ASP A 232 -5.06 -7.15 -5.57
C ASP A 232 -4.61 -7.52 -6.99
N TRP A 233 -3.50 -8.24 -7.12
CA TRP A 233 -3.02 -8.67 -8.43
C TRP A 233 -3.94 -9.72 -9.05
N VAL A 234 -4.51 -10.63 -8.27
CA VAL A 234 -5.47 -11.61 -8.79
C VAL A 234 -6.75 -10.90 -9.25
N LEU A 235 -7.24 -9.92 -8.48
CA LEU A 235 -8.57 -9.34 -8.66
C LEU A 235 -8.62 -8.10 -9.58
N ASP A 236 -7.54 -7.34 -9.74
CA ASP A 236 -7.47 -6.18 -10.66
C ASP A 236 -6.89 -6.58 -12.04
N GLY A 237 -6.75 -7.87 -12.29
CA GLY A 237 -6.32 -8.44 -13.57
C GLY A 237 -7.39 -8.38 -14.67
N SER A 238 -6.95 -8.34 -15.93
CA SER A 238 -7.85 -8.48 -17.09
C SER A 238 -8.24 -9.94 -17.39
N ALA A 239 -7.43 -10.89 -16.93
CA ALA A 239 -7.70 -12.33 -17.03
C ALA A 239 -8.55 -12.82 -15.85
N PRO A 240 -9.31 -13.93 -16.00
CA PRO A 240 -10.11 -14.49 -14.92
C PRO A 240 -9.26 -14.83 -13.68
N ALA A 241 -9.79 -14.55 -12.49
CA ALA A 241 -9.10 -14.76 -11.22
C ALA A 241 -8.56 -16.19 -11.05
N ALA A 242 -9.31 -17.22 -11.49
CA ALA A 242 -8.88 -18.61 -11.39
C ALA A 242 -7.55 -18.89 -12.12
N GLY A 243 -7.43 -18.46 -13.39
CA GLY A 243 -6.18 -18.66 -14.14
C GLY A 243 -5.00 -17.88 -13.54
N ARG A 244 -5.27 -16.69 -12.98
CA ARG A 244 -4.27 -15.88 -12.29
C ARG A 244 -3.79 -16.55 -10.98
N ILE A 245 -4.69 -17.20 -10.26
CA ILE A 245 -4.33 -18.03 -9.10
C ILE A 245 -3.42 -19.17 -9.55
N ASP A 246 -3.78 -19.89 -10.61
CA ASP A 246 -2.97 -21.00 -11.14
C ASP A 246 -1.56 -20.51 -11.54
N ASP A 247 -1.47 -19.37 -12.22
CA ASP A 247 -0.20 -18.76 -12.62
C ASP A 247 0.71 -18.45 -11.42
N LEU A 248 0.15 -17.94 -10.32
CA LEU A 248 0.91 -17.62 -9.11
C LEU A 248 1.28 -18.86 -8.30
N VAL A 249 0.37 -19.83 -8.17
CA VAL A 249 0.65 -21.09 -7.49
C VAL A 249 1.78 -21.86 -8.20
N ALA A 250 1.86 -21.76 -9.53
CA ALA A 250 2.96 -22.36 -10.30
C ALA A 250 4.34 -21.74 -10.01
N LEU A 251 4.39 -20.53 -9.45
CA LEU A 251 5.62 -19.75 -9.25
C LEU A 251 5.96 -19.50 -7.77
N THR A 252 5.07 -19.91 -6.86
CA THR A 252 5.16 -19.65 -5.41
C THR A 252 4.86 -20.92 -4.63
N ALA A 253 5.02 -20.87 -3.31
CA ALA A 253 4.61 -21.95 -2.41
C ALA A 253 3.17 -21.78 -1.89
N PHE A 254 2.35 -20.97 -2.57
CA PHE A 254 1.01 -20.66 -2.10
C PHE A 254 0.07 -21.85 -2.20
N ASP A 255 -0.83 -21.94 -1.22
CA ASP A 255 -2.02 -22.76 -1.31
C ASP A 255 -3.06 -22.02 -2.16
N GLY A 256 -3.42 -22.59 -3.31
CA GLY A 256 -4.36 -21.97 -4.25
C GLY A 256 -5.76 -21.78 -3.69
N GLU A 257 -6.23 -22.68 -2.81
CA GLU A 257 -7.54 -22.53 -2.16
C GLU A 257 -7.50 -21.38 -1.16
N ARG A 258 -6.42 -21.26 -0.38
CA ARG A 258 -6.25 -20.14 0.55
C ARG A 258 -6.10 -18.79 -0.16
N LEU A 259 -5.38 -18.73 -1.27
CA LEU A 259 -5.30 -17.53 -2.10
C LEU A 259 -6.67 -17.15 -2.64
N ALA A 260 -7.43 -18.12 -3.17
CA ALA A 260 -8.80 -17.90 -3.64
C ALA A 260 -9.70 -17.36 -2.50
N ASP A 261 -9.58 -17.93 -1.30
CA ASP A 261 -10.35 -17.51 -0.14
C ASP A 261 -9.99 -16.10 0.35
N TRP A 262 -8.72 -15.71 0.39
CA TRP A 262 -8.33 -14.33 0.66
C TRP A 262 -8.86 -13.37 -0.41
N CYS A 263 -8.89 -13.78 -1.68
CA CYS A 263 -9.52 -13.01 -2.75
C CYS A 263 -11.03 -12.84 -2.51
N ARG A 264 -11.74 -13.89 -2.10
CA ARG A 264 -13.16 -13.82 -1.73
C ARG A 264 -13.41 -12.88 -0.54
N VAL A 265 -12.51 -12.86 0.45
CA VAL A 265 -12.59 -11.93 1.59
C VAL A 265 -12.49 -10.47 1.12
N ALA A 266 -11.60 -10.17 0.18
CA ALA A 266 -11.38 -8.79 -0.30
C ALA A 266 -12.39 -8.33 -1.36
N ALA A 267 -13.01 -9.27 -2.07
CA ALA A 267 -13.95 -9.02 -3.17
C ALA A 267 -15.00 -7.91 -2.89
N PRO A 268 -15.76 -7.91 -1.78
CA PRO A 268 -16.74 -6.85 -1.53
C PRO A 268 -16.10 -5.46 -1.36
N VAL A 269 -14.89 -5.38 -0.78
CA VAL A 269 -14.18 -4.11 -0.63
C VAL A 269 -13.75 -3.56 -1.98
N LEU A 270 -13.16 -4.42 -2.81
CA LEU A 270 -12.73 -4.04 -4.17
C LEU A 270 -13.92 -3.76 -5.09
N ALA A 271 -15.04 -4.45 -4.93
CA ALA A 271 -16.29 -4.18 -5.64
C ALA A 271 -16.83 -2.78 -5.33
N VAL A 272 -16.88 -2.37 -4.05
CA VAL A 272 -17.26 -1.01 -3.66
C VAL A 272 -16.30 0.02 -4.28
N ALA A 273 -15.00 -0.27 -4.25
CA ALA A 273 -13.98 0.61 -4.80
C ALA A 273 -14.04 0.73 -6.34
N ALA A 274 -14.38 -0.36 -7.04
CA ALA A 274 -14.59 -0.39 -8.48
C ALA A 274 -15.84 0.42 -8.88
N ALA A 275 -16.96 0.16 -8.22
CA ALA A 275 -18.23 0.82 -8.49
C ALA A 275 -18.19 2.33 -8.16
N ALA A 276 -17.48 2.73 -7.09
CA ALA A 276 -17.24 4.15 -6.79
C ALA A 276 -16.42 4.89 -7.88
N ARG A 277 -15.69 4.14 -8.73
CA ARG A 277 -14.97 4.65 -9.90
C ARG A 277 -15.74 4.45 -11.21
N GLY A 278 -16.99 4.00 -11.15
CA GLY A 278 -17.81 3.68 -12.33
C GLY A 278 -17.35 2.45 -13.11
N ARG A 279 -16.55 1.56 -12.49
CA ARG A 279 -16.16 0.27 -13.08
C ARG A 279 -17.18 -0.80 -12.71
N ASP A 280 -17.29 -1.81 -13.57
CA ASP A 280 -18.11 -3.00 -13.27
C ASP A 280 -17.55 -3.76 -12.07
N ALA A 281 -18.45 -4.13 -11.16
CA ALA A 281 -18.15 -4.89 -9.95
C ALA A 281 -18.71 -6.33 -10.01
N GLY A 282 -19.43 -6.69 -11.08
CA GLY A 282 -20.12 -7.97 -11.23
C GLY A 282 -19.18 -9.16 -11.06
N ALA A 283 -18.07 -9.19 -11.80
CA ALA A 283 -17.11 -10.30 -11.74
C ALA A 283 -16.47 -10.46 -10.35
N LEU A 284 -16.17 -9.34 -9.66
CA LEU A 284 -15.62 -9.36 -8.30
C LEU A 284 -16.63 -9.99 -7.32
N LEU A 285 -17.90 -9.59 -7.42
CA LEU A 285 -18.96 -10.10 -6.55
C LEU A 285 -19.31 -11.55 -6.86
N GLU A 286 -19.35 -11.94 -8.13
CA GLU A 286 -19.55 -13.33 -8.55
C GLU A 286 -18.46 -14.22 -7.96
N PHE A 287 -17.20 -13.83 -8.12
CA PHE A 287 -16.08 -14.55 -7.52
C PHE A 287 -16.18 -14.60 -5.99
N GLY A 288 -16.46 -13.48 -5.32
CA GLY A 288 -16.61 -13.41 -3.86
C GLY A 288 -17.78 -14.23 -3.29
N ARG A 289 -18.79 -14.54 -4.12
CA ARG A 289 -19.98 -15.34 -3.76
C ARG A 289 -19.84 -16.82 -4.10
N SER A 290 -18.89 -17.18 -4.96
CA SER A 290 -18.51 -18.58 -5.22
C SER A 290 -17.88 -19.22 -3.98
#